data_AF-A0A7W1QPE3-F1
#
_entry.id   AF-A0A7W1QPE3-F1
#
_cell.length_a   1.000
_cell.length_b   1.000
_cell.length_c   1.000
_cell.angle_alpha   90.00
_cell.angle_beta   90.00
_cell.angle_gamma   90.00
#
_symmetry.space_group_name_H-M   'P 1'
#
loop_
_entity.id
_entity.type
_entity.pdbx_description
1 polymer ?
#
loop_
_entity_poly.entity_id
_entity_poly.type
_entity_poly.pdbx_seq_one_letter_code
_entity_poly.pdbx_strand_id
1 'polypeptide(L)' 'MAFERPYDEVALILEGDADIVTNDGRTLTIGAGDVLVTPKGSGGTWVIRERIVKFWVIYDG' A
#
# COMPACT_ATOMS: atom_id res chain seq x y z
N MET A 1 3.87 2.65 9.82
CA MET A 1 4.36 3.86 9.11
C MET A 1 3.17 4.53 8.45
N ALA A 2 2.84 5.76 8.87
CA ALA A 2 1.77 6.54 8.23
C ALA A 2 2.19 7.00 6.83
N PHE A 3 1.22 7.20 5.94
CA PHE A 3 1.45 7.70 4.60
C PHE A 3 0.29 8.54 4.06
N GLU A 4 0.64 9.39 3.10
CA GLU A 4 -0.27 10.04 2.17
C GLU A 4 0.35 9.94 0.78
N ARG A 5 -0.46 9.73 -0.26
CA ARG A 5 -0.01 9.59 -1.65
C ARG A 5 -0.37 10.86 -2.44
N PRO A 6 0.62 11.71 -2.80
CA PRO A 6 0.36 12.87 -3.64
C PRO A 6 0.24 12.54 -5.14
N TYR A 7 0.26 11.25 -5.51
CA TYR A 7 0.22 10.70 -6.87
C TYR A 7 -0.61 9.42 -6.91
N ASP A 8 -0.93 8.94 -8.12
CA ASP A 8 -1.48 7.60 -8.30
C ASP A 8 -0.35 6.56 -8.27
N GLU A 9 -0.53 5.48 -7.52
CA GLU A 9 0.42 4.35 -7.49
C GLU A 9 -0.34 3.03 -7.68
N VAL A 10 0.24 2.16 -8.50
CA VAL A 10 -0.08 0.73 -8.54
C VAL A 10 1.14 -0.04 -8.07
N ALA A 11 0.96 -0.94 -7.10
CA ALA A 11 2.03 -1.76 -6.54
C ALA A 11 1.65 -3.24 -6.51
N LEU A 12 2.57 -4.10 -6.94
CA LEU A 12 2.51 -5.54 -6.75
C LEU A 12 3.41 -5.92 -5.56
N ILE A 13 2.86 -6.64 -4.59
CA ILE A 13 3.65 -7.22 -3.50
C ILE A 13 4.31 -8.49 -4.01
N LEU A 14 5.64 -8.53 -3.93
CA LEU A 14 6.45 -9.67 -4.36
C LEU A 14 6.75 -10.63 -3.21
N GLU A 15 6.96 -10.10 -2.00
CA GLU A 15 7.28 -10.86 -0.79
C GLU A 15 6.74 -10.16 0.47
N GLY A 16 6.48 -10.95 1.51
CA GLY A 16 6.08 -10.51 2.84
C GLY A 16 4.60 -10.21 3.02
N ASP A 17 4.26 -9.73 4.22
CA ASP A 17 2.88 -9.54 4.69
C ASP A 17 2.72 -8.27 5.54
N ALA A 18 1.62 -7.56 5.33
CA ALA A 18 1.29 -6.33 6.07
C ALA A 18 -0.21 -6.14 6.26
N ASP A 19 -0.57 -5.26 7.19
CA ASP A 19 -1.88 -4.63 7.24
C ASP A 19 -1.77 -3.16 6.84
N ILE A 20 -2.75 -2.68 6.08
CA ILE A 20 -2.95 -1.27 5.80
C ILE A 20 -4.20 -0.81 6.53
N VAL A 21 -4.02 0.05 7.53
CA VAL A 21 -5.11 0.71 8.21
C VAL A 21 -5.41 2.01 7.46
N THR A 22 -6.54 2.06 6.76
CA THR A 22 -6.97 3.24 5.98
C THR A 22 -7.52 4.32 6.90
N ASN A 23 -7.53 5.57 6.45
CA ASN A 23 -8.04 6.70 7.24
C ASN A 23 -9.54 6.59 7.62
N ASP A 24 -10.32 5.79 6.89
CA ASP A 24 -11.72 5.49 7.21
C ASP A 24 -11.88 4.33 8.21
N GLY A 25 -10.77 3.82 8.77
CA GLY A 25 -10.73 2.80 9.81
C GLY A 25 -10.79 1.36 9.31
N ARG A 26 -10.83 1.11 8.00
CA ARG A 26 -10.73 -0.25 7.46
C ARG A 26 -9.30 -0.78 7.61
N THR A 27 -9.18 -2.09 7.77
CA THR A 27 -7.90 -2.80 7.72
C THR A 27 -7.89 -3.72 6.52
N LEU A 28 -6.91 -3.52 5.63
CA LEU A 28 -6.67 -4.37 4.47
C LEU A 28 -5.43 -5.21 4.73
N THR A 29 -5.60 -6.52 4.80
CA THR A 29 -4.49 -7.46 4.92
C THR A 29 -3.98 -7.81 3.53
N ILE A 30 -2.67 -7.69 3.32
CA ILE A 30 -2.02 -7.95 2.04
C ILE A 30 -0.80 -8.86 2.20
N GLY A 31 -0.49 -9.60 1.15
CA GLY A 31 0.68 -10.46 1.05
C GLY A 31 1.19 -10.61 -0.40
N ALA A 32 2.15 -11.51 -0.60
CA ALA A 32 2.72 -11.78 -1.91
C ALA A 32 1.66 -12.16 -2.96
N GLY A 33 1.72 -11.50 -4.12
CA GLY A 33 0.76 -11.65 -5.21
C GLY A 33 -0.36 -10.60 -5.23
N ASP A 34 -0.58 -9.88 -4.12
CA ASP A 34 -1.60 -8.83 -4.09
C ASP A 34 -1.18 -7.58 -4.88
N VAL A 35 -2.17 -6.99 -5.56
CA VAL A 35 -2.02 -5.71 -6.26
C VAL A 35 -2.77 -4.64 -5.49
N LEU A 36 -2.07 -3.58 -5.15
CA LEU A 36 -2.60 -2.37 -4.55
C LEU A 36 -2.78 -1.29 -5.60
N VAL A 37 -3.93 -0.63 -5.54
CA VAL A 37 -4.18 0.62 -6.26
C VAL A 37 -4.40 1.69 -5.21
N THR A 38 -3.52 2.68 -5.17
CA THR A 38 -3.63 3.83 -4.26
C THR A 38 -3.77 5.10 -5.10
N PRO A 39 -5.00 5.56 -5.35
CA PRO A 39 -5.24 6.83 -6.02
C PRO A 39 -4.62 8.01 -5.28
N LYS A 40 -4.32 9.09 -6.00
CA LYS A 40 -3.89 10.37 -5.42
C LYS A 40 -4.84 10.82 -4.31
N GLY A 41 -4.26 11.21 -3.17
CA GLY A 41 -4.97 11.55 -1.94
C GLY A 41 -5.21 10.35 -0.99
N SER A 42 -4.85 9.13 -1.39
CA SER A 42 -4.93 7.96 -0.49
C SER A 42 -4.01 8.14 0.72
N GLY A 43 -4.50 7.79 1.90
CA GLY A 43 -3.73 7.83 3.13
C GLY A 43 -4.10 6.71 4.11
N GLY A 44 -3.16 6.40 4.99
CA GLY A 44 -3.33 5.35 5.99
C GLY A 44 -2.03 5.02 6.70
N THR A 45 -1.99 3.86 7.34
CA THR A 45 -0.82 3.37 8.07
C THR A 45 -0.49 1.94 7.66
N TRP A 46 0.76 1.72 7.24
CA TRP A 46 1.31 0.38 7.06
C TRP A 46 1.74 -0.20 8.41
N VAL A 47 1.25 -1.39 8.71
CA VAL A 47 1.70 -2.23 9.82
C VAL A 47 2.39 -3.45 9.20
N ILE A 48 3.71 -3.38 9.14
CA ILE A 48 4.55 -4.41 8.52
C ILE A 48 4.70 -5.58 9.49
N ARG A 49 4.19 -6.76 9.14
CA ARG A 49 4.34 -7.98 9.95
C ARG A 49 5.57 -8.78 9.53
N GLU A 50 5.86 -8.81 8.23
CA GLU A 50 7.07 -9.36 7.63
C GLU A 50 7.65 -8.38 6.61
N ARG A 51 8.96 -8.44 6.34
CA ARG A 51 9.63 -7.55 5.38
C ARG A 51 8.93 -7.58 4.01
N ILE A 52 8.42 -6.43 3.58
CA ILE A 52 7.78 -6.26 2.28
C ILE A 52 8.80 -5.98 1.19
N VAL A 53 8.68 -6.69 0.06
CA VAL A 53 9.27 -6.34 -1.23
C VAL A 53 8.14 -6.05 -2.20
N LYS A 54 8.19 -4.91 -2.89
CA LYS A 54 7.17 -4.52 -3.87
C LYS A 54 7.79 -4.00 -5.16
N PHE A 55 7.10 -4.24 -6.27
CA PHE A 55 7.30 -3.52 -7.52
C PHE A 55 6.19 -2.48 -7.66
N TRP A 56 6.50 -1.25 -8.08
CA TRP A 56 5.52 -0.18 -8.15
C TRP A 56 5.71 0.71 -9.37
N VAL A 57 4.60 1.29 -9.82
CA VAL A 57 4.55 2.31 -10.86
C VAL A 57 3.79 3.51 -10.31
N ILE A 58 4.32 4.70 -10.54
CA ILE A 58 3.70 5.98 -10.16
C ILE A 58 3.29 6.72 -11.42
N TYR A 59 2.11 7.32 -11.39
CA TYR A 59 1.65 8.32 -12.33
C TYR A 59 1.28 9.60 -11.56
N ASP A 60 1.81 10.75 -11.97
CA ASP A 60 1.56 12.03 -11.29
C ASP A 60 0.90 13.10 -12.18
N GLY A 61 0.45 12.71 -13.38
CA GLY A 61 -0.02 13.66 -14.39
C GLY A 61 1.14 14.24 -15.20
#